data_AF-A0A8H8UAN1-F1
#
_entry.id   AF-A0A8H8UAN1-F1
#
_cell.length_a   1.000
_cell.length_b   1.000
_cell.length_c   1.000
_cell.angle_alpha   90.00
_cell.angle_beta   90.00
_cell.angle_gamma   90.00
#
_symmetry.space_group_name_H-M   'P 1'
#
loop_
_entity.id
_entity.type
_entity.pdbx_description
1 polymer ?
#
loop_
_entity_poly.entity_id
_entity_poly.type
_entity_poly.pdbx_seq_one_letter_code
_entity_poly.pdbx_strand_id
1 'polypeptide(L)'
;MLLTIMELWVSMERCAIQLFVLLRDFNPVFPPEILDVLHISSPKVMRRLQDIRSYLKDRHASCSRRLTIFSSPIRGCFGERYFEESKDSWELKDIFRQIEDQAEEERQEKQQEWQSKSTDYERLVRAAAESTHVKEENYYGEPEETCVRNCQKCLLDQTALRLSISVHEHPLPSDEVEAKVTVFELNCPEAFAAYREATWRIISSLSAPSPMEQFLPKLLLAKYPGLRDFLQDSLSSFTLASTKKLLLSSDFHSDSDGPSSYATIASQSRCPPGVNVHEFMAYQTLFSGKTRRWPQILMELGASNLNFSTEATALLLCHLALQIGPAPDDNHLGSVHTFFNDEIFCANLLQQLSLRLDGISTNWRETNCMESIITLTIRLNSLGTGSKNASKQLLEKVRNVTFKWITELRSEVRAATSLQTSLNLSTYALWAALLCRRTFDPCLDFNHSLDPEALQCYIESSITMQDNIASDATSLPILLRFSLVRDVKMIYGMRYLLRKSLLDNPQSFMYAIKTVWPDVEDLASKKLSPFLFLEGIHEWWVGVTMEATLHTLPQTIHFHVLNGHILVDGKPIGKLPARYTTHIILTELFW
;
A
#
# COMPACT_ATOMS: atom_id res chain seq x y z
N MET A 1 6.78 5.49 -2.07
CA MET A 1 7.01 4.68 -0.86
C MET A 1 7.13 3.21 -1.24
N LEU A 2 6.08 2.56 -1.75
CA LEU A 2 6.15 1.14 -2.13
C LEU A 2 7.27 0.81 -3.14
N LEU A 3 7.42 1.61 -4.20
CA LEU A 3 8.50 1.41 -5.17
C LEU A 3 9.90 1.48 -4.53
N THR A 4 10.09 2.38 -3.57
CA THR A 4 11.34 2.52 -2.82
C THR A 4 11.60 1.31 -1.92
N ILE A 5 10.56 0.75 -1.30
CA ILE A 5 10.67 -0.50 -0.53
C ILE A 5 11.14 -1.63 -1.45
N MET A 6 10.58 -1.73 -2.65
CA MET A 6 10.99 -2.76 -3.62
C MET A 6 12.42 -2.55 -4.14
N GLU A 7 12.87 -1.32 -4.39
CA GLU A 7 14.26 -1.04 -4.78
C GLU A 7 15.26 -1.40 -3.66
N LEU A 8 14.90 -1.10 -2.41
CA LEU A 8 15.69 -1.48 -1.25
C LEU A 8 15.73 -3.00 -1.10
N TRP A 9 14.60 -3.67 -1.33
CA TRP A 9 14.54 -5.13 -1.33
C TRP A 9 15.41 -5.74 -2.44
N VAL A 10 15.35 -5.21 -3.67
CA VAL A 10 16.25 -5.65 -4.78
C VAL A 10 17.71 -5.50 -4.39
N SER A 11 18.07 -4.39 -3.74
CA SER A 11 19.43 -4.15 -3.26
C SER A 11 19.85 -5.17 -2.19
N MET A 12 18.95 -5.44 -1.24
CA MET A 12 19.13 -6.43 -0.18
C MET A 12 19.24 -7.86 -0.73
N GLU A 13 18.40 -8.27 -1.69
CA GLU A 13 18.47 -9.59 -2.32
C GLU A 13 19.79 -9.77 -3.07
N ARG A 14 20.30 -8.75 -3.78
CA ARG A 14 21.63 -8.81 -4.41
C ARG A 14 22.73 -9.08 -3.40
N CYS A 15 22.70 -8.43 -2.24
CA CYS A 15 23.64 -8.70 -1.15
C CYS A 15 23.45 -10.11 -0.57
N ALA A 16 22.20 -10.54 -0.34
CA ALA A 16 21.89 -11.88 0.15
C ALA A 16 22.40 -12.97 -0.80
N ILE A 17 22.23 -12.81 -2.10
CA ILE A 17 22.73 -13.71 -3.15
C ILE A 17 24.27 -13.77 -3.16
N GLN A 18 24.97 -12.69 -2.82
CA GLN A 18 26.43 -12.70 -2.72
C GLN A 18 26.92 -13.49 -1.50
N LEU A 19 26.21 -13.37 -0.37
CA LEU A 19 26.53 -14.10 0.86
C LEU A 19 26.14 -15.58 0.76
N PHE A 20 24.94 -15.84 0.25
CA PHE A 20 24.33 -17.16 0.14
C PHE A 20 24.06 -17.48 -1.34
N VAL A 21 25.10 -17.91 -2.06
CA VAL A 21 25.06 -18.15 -3.52
C VAL A 21 23.92 -19.08 -3.93
N LEU A 22 23.55 -20.02 -3.06
CA LEU A 22 22.43 -20.94 -3.24
C LEU A 22 21.10 -20.23 -3.54
N LEU A 23 20.88 -19.00 -3.05
CA LEU A 23 19.68 -18.20 -3.32
C LEU A 23 19.42 -17.97 -4.81
N ARG A 24 20.45 -18.01 -5.66
CA ARG A 24 20.29 -17.82 -7.12
C ARG A 24 19.36 -18.85 -7.74
N ASP A 25 19.35 -20.06 -7.20
CA ASP A 25 18.56 -21.19 -7.72
C ASP A 25 17.08 -21.13 -7.31
N PHE A 26 16.74 -20.30 -6.32
CA PHE A 26 15.40 -20.21 -5.75
C PHE A 26 14.64 -18.99 -6.28
N ASN A 27 13.34 -19.19 -6.46
CA ASN A 27 12.44 -18.18 -6.97
C ASN A 27 12.35 -16.96 -6.01
N PRO A 28 12.44 -15.71 -6.50
CA PRO A 28 12.48 -14.49 -5.68
C PRO A 28 11.17 -14.13 -4.97
N VAL A 29 10.16 -15.02 -4.98
CA VAL A 29 8.85 -14.93 -4.29
C VAL A 29 7.92 -13.86 -4.85
N PHE A 30 8.46 -12.71 -5.27
CA PHE A 30 7.71 -11.66 -5.96
C PHE A 30 7.58 -11.99 -7.45
N PRO A 31 6.35 -12.17 -7.98
CA PRO A 31 6.15 -12.24 -9.41
C PRO A 31 6.43 -10.85 -10.02
N PRO A 32 7.00 -10.76 -11.24
CA PRO A 32 7.22 -9.48 -11.92
C PRO A 32 5.97 -8.59 -12.01
N GLU A 33 4.79 -9.23 -12.04
CA GLU A 33 3.47 -8.60 -12.19
C GLU A 33 2.92 -8.02 -10.88
N ILE A 34 3.52 -8.30 -9.71
CA ILE A 34 2.98 -7.86 -8.40
C ILE A 34 2.82 -6.33 -8.29
N LEU A 35 3.57 -5.58 -9.10
CA LEU A 35 3.56 -4.12 -9.11
C LEU A 35 2.74 -3.53 -10.26
N ASP A 36 2.05 -4.36 -11.06
CA ASP A 36 1.22 -3.92 -12.20
C ASP A 36 -0.03 -3.17 -11.77
N VAL A 37 -0.43 -3.33 -10.51
CA VAL A 37 -1.56 -2.64 -9.88
C VAL A 37 -1.25 -1.19 -9.48
N LEU A 38 0.01 -0.75 -9.57
CA LEU A 38 0.40 0.59 -9.15
C LEU A 38 -0.12 1.67 -10.10
N HIS A 39 -0.69 2.73 -9.51
CA HIS A 39 -1.13 3.93 -10.20
C HIS A 39 0.00 4.98 -10.21
N ILE A 40 0.75 5.08 -11.32
CA ILE A 40 2.01 5.85 -11.37
C ILE A 40 1.91 7.02 -12.35
N SER A 41 1.81 8.27 -11.89
CA SER A 41 1.68 9.44 -12.77
C SER A 41 2.96 9.79 -13.57
N SER A 42 4.15 9.54 -13.03
CA SER A 42 5.41 10.05 -13.58
C SER A 42 6.18 9.03 -14.43
N PRO A 43 6.67 9.39 -15.64
CA PRO A 43 7.53 8.53 -16.47
C PRO A 43 8.85 8.16 -15.80
N LYS A 44 9.40 9.03 -14.95
CA LYS A 44 10.61 8.74 -14.16
C LYS A 44 10.36 7.58 -13.19
N VAL A 45 9.17 7.56 -12.58
CA VAL A 45 8.75 6.50 -11.65
C VAL A 45 8.40 5.21 -12.41
N MET A 46 7.87 5.30 -13.64
CA MET A 46 7.66 4.14 -14.51
C MET A 46 8.99 3.46 -14.88
N ARG A 47 10.05 4.23 -15.18
CA ARG A 47 11.39 3.67 -15.44
C ARG A 47 11.96 2.92 -14.23
N ARG A 48 11.86 3.51 -13.05
CA ARG A 48 12.24 2.84 -11.79
C ARG A 48 11.49 1.52 -11.58
N LEU A 49 10.19 1.50 -11.89
CA LEU A 49 9.41 0.25 -11.87
C LEU A 49 9.91 -0.75 -12.91
N GLN A 50 10.24 -0.30 -14.10
CA GLN A 50 10.79 -1.15 -15.16
C GLN A 50 12.12 -1.80 -14.74
N ASP A 51 13.01 -1.07 -14.04
CA ASP A 51 14.27 -1.63 -13.53
C ASP A 51 14.02 -2.80 -12.56
N ILE A 52 13.02 -2.67 -11.68
CA ILE A 52 12.61 -3.73 -10.75
C ILE A 52 12.00 -4.92 -11.51
N ARG A 53 11.15 -4.65 -12.51
CA ARG A 53 10.53 -5.70 -13.34
C ARG A 53 11.58 -6.50 -14.10
N SER A 54 12.51 -5.82 -14.77
CA SER A 54 13.59 -6.48 -15.51
C SER A 54 14.44 -7.32 -14.56
N TYR A 55 14.80 -6.78 -13.39
CA TYR A 55 15.50 -7.56 -12.37
C TYR A 55 14.72 -8.81 -11.94
N LEU A 56 13.42 -8.71 -11.63
CA LEU A 56 12.61 -9.87 -11.27
C LEU A 56 12.49 -10.88 -12.42
N LYS A 57 12.26 -10.43 -13.67
CA LYS A 57 12.22 -11.31 -14.85
C LYS A 57 13.53 -12.08 -15.02
N ASP A 58 14.67 -11.38 -14.97
CA ASP A 58 16.00 -11.99 -15.08
C ASP A 58 16.25 -12.98 -13.95
N ARG A 59 15.79 -12.67 -12.73
CA ARG A 59 15.84 -13.58 -11.59
C ARG A 59 15.00 -14.83 -11.82
N HIS A 60 13.74 -14.70 -12.22
CA HIS A 60 12.88 -15.85 -12.54
C HIS A 60 13.45 -16.71 -13.68
N ALA A 61 14.04 -16.09 -14.70
CA ALA A 61 14.67 -16.79 -15.82
C ALA A 61 15.96 -17.53 -15.44
N SER A 62 16.71 -17.01 -14.47
CA SER A 62 17.95 -17.62 -13.96
C SER A 62 17.73 -18.69 -12.90
N CYS A 63 16.52 -18.80 -12.34
CA CYS A 63 16.20 -19.84 -11.36
C CYS A 63 16.08 -21.21 -12.01
N SER A 64 16.83 -22.18 -11.50
CA SER A 64 16.73 -23.58 -11.92
C SER A 64 15.50 -24.28 -11.31
N ARG A 65 14.92 -23.75 -10.23
CA ARG A 65 13.80 -24.36 -9.49
C ARG A 65 12.60 -23.42 -9.35
N ARG A 66 11.42 -24.04 -9.24
CA ARG A 66 10.15 -23.36 -8.90
C ARG A 66 9.94 -23.16 -7.40
N LEU A 67 10.86 -23.65 -6.56
CA LEU A 67 10.77 -23.53 -5.11
C LEU A 67 11.20 -22.14 -4.64
N THR A 68 10.66 -21.70 -3.52
CA THR A 68 11.05 -20.48 -2.83
C THR A 68 11.77 -20.81 -1.53
N ILE A 69 12.38 -19.81 -0.90
CA ILE A 69 12.94 -19.94 0.46
C ILE A 69 11.88 -20.18 1.55
N PHE A 70 10.59 -20.10 1.20
CA PHE A 70 9.44 -20.33 2.09
C PHE A 70 8.72 -21.65 1.82
N SER A 71 9.25 -22.48 0.91
CA SER A 71 8.67 -23.80 0.62
C SER A 71 8.81 -24.73 1.84
N SER A 72 7.81 -25.60 2.04
CA SER A 72 7.84 -26.64 3.07
C SER A 72 9.06 -27.55 2.95
N PRO A 73 9.47 -28.27 4.02
CA PRO A 73 10.58 -29.21 3.99
C PRO A 73 10.29 -30.36 3.01
N ILE A 74 10.74 -30.19 1.76
CA ILE A 74 10.62 -31.18 0.69
C ILE A 74 11.96 -31.25 -0.03
N ARG A 75 12.18 -32.36 -0.73
CA ARG A 75 13.45 -32.56 -1.44
C ARG A 75 13.78 -31.40 -2.40
N GLY A 76 14.97 -30.84 -2.25
CA GLY A 76 15.48 -29.68 -2.98
C GLY A 76 15.04 -28.33 -2.41
N CYS A 77 14.36 -28.28 -1.25
CA CYS A 77 14.09 -27.01 -0.55
C CYS A 77 15.38 -26.33 -0.09
N PHE A 78 15.28 -25.05 0.30
CA PHE A 78 16.46 -24.26 0.63
C PHE A 78 17.22 -24.84 1.82
N GLY A 79 16.53 -25.20 2.91
CA GLY A 79 17.19 -25.70 4.12
C GLY A 79 17.98 -27.00 3.90
N GLU A 80 17.42 -27.96 3.14
CA GLU A 80 18.14 -29.21 2.81
C GLU A 80 19.38 -28.94 1.97
N ARG A 81 19.26 -28.11 0.93
CA ARG A 81 20.42 -27.76 0.09
C ARG A 81 21.45 -26.95 0.83
N TYR A 82 21.02 -26.08 1.75
CA TYR A 82 21.94 -25.34 2.61
C TYR A 82 22.73 -26.30 3.50
N PHE A 83 22.04 -27.26 4.11
CA PHE A 83 22.67 -28.32 4.91
C PHE A 83 23.70 -29.12 4.10
N GLU A 84 23.45 -29.39 2.83
CA GLU A 84 24.33 -30.22 2.00
C GLU A 84 25.45 -29.48 1.28
N GLU A 85 25.16 -28.28 0.76
CA GLU A 85 25.97 -27.60 -0.25
C GLU A 85 26.59 -26.29 0.24
N SER A 86 26.13 -25.76 1.38
CA SER A 86 26.64 -24.47 1.88
C SER A 86 28.06 -24.56 2.42
N LYS A 87 28.69 -23.40 2.61
CA LYS A 87 29.99 -23.29 3.28
C LYS A 87 29.94 -23.75 4.74
N ASP A 88 28.78 -23.64 5.36
CA ASP A 88 28.53 -23.98 6.77
C ASP A 88 28.00 -25.42 6.90
N SER A 89 27.94 -26.18 5.79
CA SER A 89 27.45 -27.56 5.76
C SER A 89 28.15 -28.46 6.78
N TRP A 90 29.45 -28.24 7.01
CA TRP A 90 30.21 -29.03 7.96
C TRP A 90 29.76 -28.79 9.41
N GLU A 91 29.45 -27.53 9.80
CA GLU A 91 28.95 -27.18 11.14
C GLU A 91 27.57 -27.82 11.35
N LEU A 92 26.69 -27.69 10.36
CA LEU A 92 25.34 -28.28 10.44
C LEU A 92 25.39 -29.82 10.50
N LYS A 93 26.29 -30.45 9.75
CA LYS A 93 26.49 -31.91 9.81
C LYS A 93 27.09 -32.37 11.13
N ASP A 94 27.91 -31.54 11.77
CA ASP A 94 28.44 -31.84 13.11
C ASP A 94 27.33 -31.79 14.16
N ILE A 95 26.49 -30.75 14.14
CA ILE A 95 25.32 -30.63 15.03
C ILE A 95 24.35 -31.81 14.81
N PHE A 96 24.09 -32.18 13.55
CA PHE A 96 23.26 -33.34 13.23
C PHE A 96 23.82 -34.63 13.87
N ARG A 97 25.13 -34.85 13.82
CA ARG A 97 25.78 -36.02 14.45
C ARG A 97 25.66 -35.96 15.96
N GLN A 98 25.93 -34.82 16.59
CA GLN A 98 25.81 -34.66 18.04
C GLN A 98 24.39 -34.97 18.52
N ILE A 99 23.36 -34.52 17.79
CA ILE A 99 21.96 -34.82 18.11
C ILE A 99 21.68 -36.32 18.01
N GLU A 100 22.15 -36.98 16.95
CA GLU A 100 21.94 -38.42 16.75
C GLU A 100 22.70 -39.27 17.79
N ASP A 101 23.93 -38.89 18.12
CA ASP A 101 24.74 -39.55 19.15
C ASP A 101 24.06 -39.43 20.53
N GLN A 102 23.60 -38.23 20.90
CA GLN A 102 22.84 -38.02 22.14
C GLN A 102 21.51 -38.80 22.14
N ALA A 103 20.78 -38.80 21.02
CA ALA A 103 19.52 -39.53 20.91
C ALA A 103 19.71 -41.05 21.06
N GLU A 104 20.85 -41.59 20.61
CA GLU A 104 21.19 -43.00 20.78
C GLU A 104 21.56 -43.32 22.24
N GLU A 105 22.32 -42.45 22.92
CA GLU A 105 22.59 -42.58 24.35
C GLU A 105 21.30 -42.58 25.17
N GLU A 106 20.42 -41.58 24.97
CA GLU A 106 19.12 -41.48 25.65
C GLU A 106 18.22 -42.70 25.38
N ARG A 107 18.25 -43.22 24.15
CA ARG A 107 17.52 -44.44 23.76
C ARG A 107 18.05 -45.67 24.50
N GLN A 108 19.37 -45.81 24.62
CA GLN A 108 20.00 -46.93 25.34
C GLN A 108 19.68 -46.88 26.84
N GLU A 109 19.77 -45.70 27.46
CA GLU A 109 19.35 -45.50 28.85
C GLU A 109 17.87 -45.86 29.04
N LYS A 110 17.00 -45.44 28.10
CA LYS A 110 15.58 -45.78 28.14
C LYS A 110 15.32 -47.26 27.98
N GLN A 111 16.09 -47.93 27.13
CA GLN A 111 15.99 -49.37 26.94
C GLN A 111 16.40 -50.12 28.22
N GLN A 112 17.45 -49.66 28.92
CA GLN A 112 17.85 -50.22 30.22
C GLN A 112 16.78 -49.98 31.29
N GLU A 113 16.20 -48.77 31.35
CA GLU A 113 15.09 -48.45 32.25
C GLU A 113 13.88 -49.36 31.97
N TRP A 114 13.54 -49.55 30.69
CA TRP A 114 12.44 -50.42 30.27
C TRP A 114 12.71 -51.88 30.66
N GLN A 115 13.91 -52.41 30.43
CA GLN A 115 14.29 -53.76 30.82
C GLN A 115 14.22 -53.96 32.35
N SER A 116 14.73 -52.99 33.12
CA SER A 116 14.65 -53.02 34.59
C SER A 116 13.19 -53.00 35.06
N LYS A 117 12.38 -52.06 34.56
CA LYS A 117 10.95 -51.95 34.93
C LYS A 117 10.13 -53.16 34.48
N SER A 118 10.44 -53.76 33.34
CA SER A 118 9.79 -55.00 32.86
C SER A 118 10.13 -56.17 33.79
N THR A 119 11.40 -56.31 34.18
CA THR A 119 11.83 -57.34 35.15
C THR A 119 11.16 -57.15 36.51
N ASP A 120 11.06 -55.90 36.97
CA ASP A 120 10.38 -55.54 38.21
C ASP A 120 8.88 -55.84 38.15
N TYR A 121 8.24 -55.49 37.04
CA TYR A 121 6.83 -55.81 36.78
C TYR A 121 6.59 -57.32 36.79
N GLU A 122 7.38 -58.10 36.06
CA GLU A 122 7.29 -59.57 36.04
C GLU A 122 7.47 -60.17 37.44
N ARG A 123 8.44 -59.65 38.21
CA ARG A 123 8.67 -60.06 39.60
C ARG A 123 7.49 -59.73 40.50
N LEU A 124 6.92 -58.53 40.41
CA LEU A 124 5.74 -58.11 41.18
C LEU A 124 4.52 -58.96 40.84
N VAL A 125 4.26 -59.22 39.55
CA VAL A 125 3.16 -60.06 39.08
C VAL A 125 3.33 -61.50 39.56
N ARG A 126 4.55 -62.06 39.49
CA ARG A 126 4.84 -63.42 40.01
C ARG A 126 4.62 -63.49 41.53
N ALA A 127 5.15 -62.53 42.28
CA ALA A 127 4.98 -62.48 43.73
C ALA A 127 3.49 -62.28 44.12
N ALA A 128 2.72 -61.52 43.35
CA ALA A 128 1.28 -61.37 43.54
C ALA A 128 0.50 -62.66 43.24
N ALA A 129 0.94 -63.43 42.23
CA ALA A 129 0.37 -64.74 41.92
C ALA A 129 0.64 -65.78 43.02
N GLU A 130 1.82 -65.73 43.65
CA GLU A 130 2.23 -66.59 44.76
C GLU A 130 1.65 -66.15 46.12
N SER A 131 1.15 -64.91 46.22
CA SER A 131 0.53 -64.36 47.43
C SER A 131 -0.96 -64.72 47.52
N THR A 132 -1.43 -64.98 48.73
CA THR A 132 -2.85 -65.27 49.00
C THR A 132 -3.66 -63.99 49.20
N HIS A 133 -4.80 -63.88 48.51
CA HIS A 133 -5.78 -62.84 48.77
C HIS A 133 -6.65 -63.25 49.95
N VAL A 134 -6.48 -62.58 51.10
CA VAL A 134 -7.26 -62.85 52.31
C VAL A 134 -8.45 -61.89 52.35
N LYS A 135 -9.66 -62.44 52.39
CA LYS A 135 -10.90 -61.67 52.59
C LYS A 135 -11.16 -61.52 54.09
N GLU A 136 -11.74 -60.40 54.52
CA GLU A 136 -12.15 -60.25 55.93
C GLU A 136 -13.28 -61.25 56.24
N GLU A 137 -13.31 -61.84 57.43
CA GLU A 137 -14.43 -62.70 57.88
C GLU A 137 -15.38 -61.87 58.75
N ASN A 138 -16.68 -61.99 58.52
CA ASN A 138 -17.70 -61.31 59.31
C ASN A 138 -17.94 -62.00 60.68
N TYR A 139 -18.81 -61.43 61.53
CA TYR A 139 -19.12 -61.96 62.87
C TYR A 139 -19.65 -63.42 62.88
N TYR A 140 -20.09 -63.94 61.74
CA TYR A 140 -20.60 -65.31 61.57
C TYR A 140 -19.58 -66.26 60.92
N GLY A 141 -18.35 -65.81 60.64
CA GLY A 141 -17.31 -66.60 59.99
C GLY A 141 -17.48 -66.75 58.47
N GLU A 142 -18.30 -65.89 57.85
CA GLU A 142 -18.45 -65.87 56.39
C GLU A 142 -17.47 -64.83 55.78
N PRO A 143 -16.81 -65.15 54.64
CA PRO A 143 -15.90 -64.22 54.00
C PRO A 143 -16.64 -63.02 53.38
N GLU A 144 -16.30 -61.81 53.80
CA GLU A 144 -16.77 -60.55 53.22
C GLU A 144 -16.23 -60.32 51.80
N GLU A 145 -16.89 -59.44 51.03
CA GLU A 145 -16.41 -59.00 49.72
C GLU A 145 -15.15 -58.11 49.80
N THR A 146 -14.87 -57.54 50.98
CA THR A 146 -13.75 -56.64 51.19
C THR A 146 -12.50 -57.37 51.69
N CYS A 147 -11.35 -56.93 51.19
CA CYS A 147 -10.06 -57.53 51.49
C CYS A 147 -9.44 -56.93 52.76
N VAL A 148 -8.68 -57.71 53.52
CA VAL A 148 -8.00 -57.24 54.74
C VAL A 148 -7.16 -55.99 54.48
N ARG A 149 -7.20 -55.05 55.43
CA ARG A 149 -6.28 -53.89 55.44
C ARG A 149 -4.83 -54.38 55.33
N ASN A 150 -4.07 -53.82 54.39
CA ASN A 150 -2.68 -54.21 54.04
C ASN A 150 -2.53 -55.58 53.37
N CYS A 151 -3.52 -56.06 52.60
CA CYS A 151 -3.35 -57.26 51.78
C CYS A 151 -2.13 -57.15 50.84
N GLN A 152 -1.20 -58.08 51.03
CA GLN A 152 0.06 -58.14 50.29
C GLN A 152 -0.17 -58.29 48.78
N LYS A 153 -1.13 -59.13 48.36
CA LYS A 153 -1.44 -59.31 46.94
C LYS A 153 -1.95 -58.02 46.29
N CYS A 154 -2.95 -57.36 46.89
CA CYS A 154 -3.49 -56.11 46.36
C CYS A 154 -2.46 -54.98 46.34
N LEU A 155 -1.55 -54.94 47.33
CA LEU A 155 -0.45 -53.98 47.35
C LEU A 155 0.53 -54.23 46.19
N LEU A 156 0.89 -55.48 45.92
CA LEU A 156 1.76 -55.85 44.81
C LEU A 156 1.11 -55.52 43.45
N ASP A 157 -0.17 -55.85 43.26
CA ASP A 157 -0.93 -55.54 42.04
C ASP A 157 -1.02 -54.02 41.80
N GLN A 158 -1.30 -53.23 42.85
CA GLN A 158 -1.32 -51.77 42.74
C GLN A 158 0.06 -51.19 42.45
N THR A 159 1.13 -51.77 43.01
CA THR A 159 2.50 -51.34 42.76
C THR A 159 2.89 -51.62 41.31
N ALA A 160 2.50 -52.78 40.76
CA ALA A 160 2.71 -53.13 39.36
C ALA A 160 1.93 -52.19 38.41
N LEU A 161 0.67 -51.86 38.72
CA LEU A 161 -0.15 -50.93 37.94
C LEU A 161 0.37 -49.47 37.97
N ARG A 162 1.13 -49.10 39.00
CA ARG A 162 1.77 -47.79 39.13
C ARG A 162 3.12 -47.70 38.42
N LEU A 163 3.66 -48.81 37.93
CA LEU A 163 4.86 -48.76 37.09
C LEU A 163 4.51 -48.09 35.76
N SER A 164 5.04 -46.89 35.58
CA SER A 164 4.92 -46.13 34.34
C SER A 164 6.30 -45.79 33.80
N ILE A 165 6.44 -45.82 32.49
CA ILE A 165 7.62 -45.33 31.77
C ILE A 165 7.17 -44.22 30.82
N SER A 166 7.89 -43.09 30.82
CA SER A 166 7.66 -42.04 29.83
C SER A 166 8.08 -42.52 28.45
N VAL A 167 7.37 -42.09 27.41
CA VAL A 167 7.77 -42.38 26.04
C VAL A 167 9.04 -41.60 25.73
N HIS A 168 10.05 -42.27 25.17
CA HIS A 168 11.19 -41.61 24.55
C HIS A 168 10.82 -41.26 23.11
N GLU A 169 10.88 -39.97 22.79
CA GLU A 169 10.63 -39.44 21.45
C GLU A 169 11.98 -39.11 20.81
N HIS A 170 12.25 -39.64 19.61
CA HIS A 170 13.47 -39.30 18.88
C HIS A 170 13.47 -37.80 18.57
N PRO A 171 14.56 -37.06 18.82
CA PRO A 171 14.54 -35.59 18.74
C PRO A 171 14.39 -35.06 17.30
N LEU A 172 14.84 -35.82 16.30
CA LEU A 172 14.70 -35.44 14.89
C LEU A 172 13.53 -36.16 14.20
N PRO A 173 12.91 -35.54 13.17
CA PRO A 173 11.98 -36.23 12.29
C PRO A 173 12.58 -37.48 11.64
N SER A 174 11.76 -38.49 11.40
CA SER A 174 12.20 -39.71 10.70
C SER A 174 12.44 -39.51 9.20
N ASP A 175 11.86 -38.45 8.60
CA ASP A 175 12.14 -38.07 7.23
C ASP A 175 13.50 -37.34 7.15
N GLU A 176 14.37 -37.80 6.27
CA GLU A 176 15.73 -37.30 6.12
C GLU A 176 15.76 -35.80 5.76
N VAL A 177 14.84 -35.34 4.91
CA VAL A 177 14.79 -33.94 4.50
C VAL A 177 14.30 -33.06 5.64
N GLU A 178 13.23 -33.47 6.32
CA GLU A 178 12.71 -32.76 7.49
C GLU A 178 13.77 -32.66 8.60
N ALA A 179 14.55 -33.72 8.84
CA ALA A 179 15.64 -33.72 9.81
C ALA A 179 16.75 -32.72 9.46
N LYS A 180 17.22 -32.71 8.20
CA LYS A 180 18.22 -31.76 7.72
C LYS A 180 17.74 -30.31 7.83
N VAL A 181 16.48 -30.05 7.44
CA VAL A 181 15.89 -28.71 7.52
C VAL A 181 15.71 -28.30 8.99
N THR A 182 15.39 -29.23 9.88
CA THR A 182 15.31 -28.95 11.33
C THR A 182 16.65 -28.45 11.86
N VAL A 183 17.76 -29.11 11.52
CA VAL A 183 19.09 -28.65 11.92
C VAL A 183 19.46 -27.30 11.31
N PHE A 184 19.11 -27.06 10.04
CA PHE A 184 19.28 -25.74 9.43
C PHE A 184 18.50 -24.64 10.16
N GLU A 185 17.26 -24.90 10.60
CA GLU A 185 16.45 -23.91 11.31
C GLU A 185 16.89 -23.69 12.77
N LEU A 186 17.55 -24.66 13.40
CA LEU A 186 18.19 -24.48 14.72
C LEU A 186 19.34 -23.48 14.68
N ASN A 187 20.09 -23.47 13.56
CA ASN A 187 21.31 -22.66 13.37
C ASN A 187 21.22 -21.90 12.04
N CYS A 188 20.12 -21.19 11.84
CA CYS A 188 19.88 -20.42 10.64
C CYS A 188 20.77 -19.16 10.65
N PRO A 189 21.60 -18.91 9.61
CA PRO A 189 22.50 -17.74 9.60
C PRO A 189 21.76 -16.42 9.77
N GLU A 190 22.23 -15.55 10.67
CA GLU A 190 21.56 -14.29 11.04
C GLU A 190 21.24 -13.41 9.82
N ALA A 191 22.20 -13.23 8.90
CA ALA A 191 22.00 -12.43 7.70
C ALA A 191 20.95 -13.03 6.75
N PHE A 192 20.85 -14.36 6.67
CA PHE A 192 19.80 -15.02 5.90
C PHE A 192 18.45 -14.87 6.59
N ALA A 193 18.39 -15.06 7.91
CA ALA A 193 17.18 -14.87 8.70
C ALA A 193 16.62 -13.44 8.55
N ALA A 194 17.49 -12.41 8.63
CA ALA A 194 17.12 -11.02 8.42
C ALA A 194 16.57 -10.76 7.00
N TYR A 195 17.23 -11.30 5.96
CA TYR A 195 16.74 -11.23 4.58
C TYR A 195 15.37 -11.90 4.42
N ARG A 196 15.20 -13.10 4.97
CA ARG A 196 13.97 -13.89 4.92
C ARG A 196 12.83 -13.17 5.64
N GLU A 197 13.08 -12.62 6.82
CA GLU A 197 12.10 -11.87 7.59
C GLU A 197 11.68 -10.58 6.87
N ALA A 198 12.62 -9.78 6.38
CA ALA A 198 12.31 -8.56 5.65
C ALA A 198 11.49 -8.85 4.38
N THR A 199 11.86 -9.90 3.65
CA THR A 199 11.11 -10.37 2.46
C THR A 199 9.68 -10.75 2.83
N TRP A 200 9.48 -11.50 3.92
CA TRP A 200 8.14 -11.87 4.37
C TRP A 200 7.31 -10.68 4.85
N ARG A 201 7.90 -9.73 5.58
CA ARG A 201 7.21 -8.52 6.03
C ARG A 201 6.67 -7.73 4.83
N ILE A 202 7.42 -7.67 3.74
CA ILE A 202 6.96 -7.05 2.50
C ILE A 202 5.82 -7.85 1.89
N ILE A 203 5.97 -9.17 1.74
CA ILE A 203 4.91 -10.05 1.19
C ILE A 203 3.61 -9.88 1.98
N SER A 204 3.65 -10.14 3.29
CA SER A 204 2.48 -10.07 4.18
C SER A 204 1.81 -8.71 4.19
N SER A 205 2.55 -7.62 4.02
CA SER A 205 1.99 -6.26 3.92
C SER A 205 1.32 -5.98 2.57
N LEU A 206 1.74 -6.66 1.50
CA LEU A 206 1.25 -6.42 0.13
C LEU A 206 0.16 -7.41 -0.31
N SER A 207 0.13 -8.62 0.26
CA SER A 207 -0.72 -9.71 -0.22
C SER A 207 -1.93 -10.05 0.65
N ALA A 208 -2.14 -9.39 1.80
CA ALA A 208 -3.24 -9.73 2.72
C ALA A 208 -4.44 -8.76 2.62
N PRO A 209 -5.56 -9.15 1.98
CA PRO A 209 -6.83 -8.40 2.04
C PRO A 209 -7.58 -8.57 3.38
N SER A 210 -7.17 -9.50 4.23
CA SER A 210 -7.78 -9.78 5.54
C SER A 210 -6.78 -10.50 6.45
N PRO A 211 -6.93 -10.43 7.80
CA PRO A 211 -6.10 -11.23 8.70
C PRO A 211 -6.34 -12.71 8.39
N MET A 212 -5.30 -13.40 7.87
CA MET A 212 -5.30 -14.86 7.76
C MET A 212 -5.72 -15.45 9.10
N GLU A 213 -6.59 -16.48 9.07
CA GLU A 213 -6.93 -17.25 10.26
C GLU A 213 -5.62 -17.68 10.96
N GLN A 214 -5.46 -17.24 12.20
CA GLN A 214 -4.28 -17.57 12.99
C GLN A 214 -4.35 -19.04 13.38
N PHE A 215 -3.71 -19.91 12.59
CA PHE A 215 -3.43 -21.26 13.03
C PHE A 215 -2.38 -21.19 14.14
N LEU A 216 -2.81 -21.36 15.40
CA LEU A 216 -1.89 -21.50 16.52
C LEU A 216 -1.19 -22.86 16.42
N PRO A 217 0.14 -22.89 16.17
CA PRO A 217 0.88 -24.14 16.12
C PRO A 217 0.89 -24.78 17.52
N LYS A 218 0.77 -26.12 17.58
CA LYS A 218 0.76 -26.86 18.85
C LYS A 218 2.11 -26.85 19.56
N LEU A 219 3.19 -26.85 18.79
CA LEU A 219 4.56 -26.84 19.27
C LEU A 219 5.46 -26.14 18.24
N LEU A 220 6.29 -25.22 18.72
CA LEU A 220 7.32 -24.55 17.95
C LEU A 220 8.66 -25.20 18.25
N LEU A 221 9.57 -25.24 17.27
CA LEU A 221 10.92 -25.80 17.44
C LEU A 221 11.67 -25.20 18.65
N ALA A 222 11.59 -23.87 18.84
CA ALA A 222 12.21 -23.18 19.98
C ALA A 222 11.69 -23.62 21.37
N LYS A 223 10.53 -24.29 21.42
CA LYS A 223 9.92 -24.80 22.66
C LYS A 223 10.05 -26.33 22.78
N TYR A 224 10.66 -27.00 21.82
CA TYR A 224 10.83 -28.46 21.85
C TYR A 224 11.99 -28.83 22.79
N PRO A 225 11.74 -29.57 23.88
CA PRO A 225 12.78 -29.87 24.87
C PRO A 225 13.96 -30.65 24.31
N GLY A 226 13.73 -31.60 23.40
CA GLY A 226 14.75 -32.51 22.88
C GLY A 226 15.79 -31.88 21.96
N LEU A 227 15.59 -30.64 21.51
CA LEU A 227 16.55 -29.91 20.66
C LEU A 227 16.97 -28.56 21.26
N ARG A 228 16.57 -28.29 22.51
CA ARG A 228 16.77 -26.97 23.14
C ARG A 228 18.24 -26.60 23.30
N ASP A 229 19.08 -27.59 23.58
CA ASP A 229 20.51 -27.37 23.84
C ASP A 229 21.31 -27.06 22.56
N PHE A 230 20.70 -27.29 21.39
CA PHE A 230 21.30 -27.05 20.07
C PHE A 230 20.79 -25.75 19.40
N LEU A 231 19.93 -24.99 20.08
CA LEU A 231 19.37 -23.73 19.57
C LEU A 231 20.36 -22.58 19.72
N GLN A 232 20.59 -21.85 18.63
CA GLN A 232 21.36 -20.61 18.64
C GLN A 232 20.55 -19.46 19.27
N ASP A 233 21.20 -18.55 19.99
CA ASP A 233 20.56 -17.41 20.69
C ASP A 233 19.79 -16.44 19.77
N SER A 234 20.11 -16.43 18.47
CA SER A 234 19.42 -15.62 17.47
C SER A 234 18.11 -16.29 17.01
N LEU A 235 17.01 -16.00 17.71
CA LEU A 235 15.69 -16.49 17.34
C LEU A 235 15.21 -15.86 16.02
N SER A 236 15.22 -16.64 14.94
CA SER A 236 14.55 -16.31 13.68
C SER A 236 13.03 -16.21 13.89
N SER A 237 12.39 -15.17 13.35
CA SER A 237 10.92 -15.04 13.36
C SER A 237 10.22 -16.15 12.55
N PHE A 238 10.97 -16.81 11.66
CA PHE A 238 10.57 -18.00 10.90
C PHE A 238 11.10 -19.25 11.58
N THR A 239 10.22 -20.22 11.83
CA THR A 239 10.59 -21.49 12.47
C THR A 239 9.66 -22.62 12.04
N LEU A 240 10.06 -23.86 12.28
CA LEU A 240 9.23 -25.03 12.03
C LEU A 240 8.18 -25.22 13.14
N ALA A 241 7.04 -25.75 12.73
CA ALA A 241 5.90 -26.04 13.60
C ALA A 241 5.17 -27.32 13.15
N SER A 242 4.62 -28.07 14.11
CA SER A 242 3.91 -29.33 13.84
C SER A 242 2.38 -29.17 13.75
N THR A 243 1.73 -29.84 12.78
CA THR A 243 0.36 -29.51 12.31
C THR A 243 -0.69 -30.65 12.26
N LYS A 244 -0.56 -31.82 12.91
CA LYS A 244 -1.74 -32.74 13.04
C LYS A 244 -2.92 -31.97 13.70
N LYS A 245 -4.05 -31.61 13.05
CA LYS A 245 -4.74 -32.03 11.81
C LYS A 245 -5.16 -30.82 10.93
N LEU A 246 -5.15 -31.02 9.60
CA LEU A 246 -5.38 -30.07 8.47
C LEU A 246 -6.84 -29.63 8.19
N LEU A 247 -7.03 -28.49 7.50
CA LEU A 247 -7.81 -28.35 6.23
C LEU A 247 -7.83 -26.91 5.62
N LEU A 248 -7.82 -26.86 4.26
CA LEU A 248 -8.40 -25.87 3.30
C LEU A 248 -7.80 -24.45 3.27
N SER A 249 -7.90 -23.62 2.21
CA SER A 249 -8.09 -23.68 0.75
C SER A 249 -7.82 -22.24 0.23
N SER A 250 -7.44 -22.05 -1.04
CA SER A 250 -7.04 -20.73 -1.59
C SER A 250 -8.11 -19.99 -2.39
N ASP A 251 -8.11 -18.67 -2.22
CA ASP A 251 -9.05 -17.63 -2.64
C ASP A 251 -8.94 -17.07 -4.08
N PHE A 252 -9.95 -16.25 -4.37
CA PHE A 252 -10.05 -15.15 -5.35
C PHE A 252 -8.73 -14.43 -5.69
N HIS A 253 -8.52 -14.18 -6.99
CA HIS A 253 -7.39 -13.40 -7.52
C HIS A 253 -7.82 -12.03 -8.07
N SER A 254 -7.13 -10.98 -7.61
CA SER A 254 -7.29 -9.58 -8.03
C SER A 254 -6.66 -9.25 -9.39
N ASP A 255 -6.10 -10.23 -10.09
CA ASP A 255 -5.32 -10.05 -11.34
C ASP A 255 -6.02 -10.66 -12.57
N SER A 256 -7.33 -10.88 -12.50
CA SER A 256 -8.09 -11.38 -13.65
C SER A 256 -8.19 -10.34 -14.77
N ASP A 257 -8.11 -10.77 -16.03
CA ASP A 257 -8.18 -9.93 -17.25
C ASP A 257 -9.57 -9.30 -17.52
N GLY A 258 -10.42 -9.23 -16.49
CA GLY A 258 -11.81 -8.82 -16.62
C GLY A 258 -12.64 -9.77 -17.49
N PRO A 259 -13.92 -9.45 -17.75
CA PRO A 259 -14.74 -10.23 -18.66
C PRO A 259 -14.25 -10.08 -20.11
N SER A 260 -14.24 -11.18 -20.87
CA SER A 260 -14.04 -11.12 -22.32
C SER A 260 -15.20 -10.38 -23.01
N SER A 261 -15.02 -9.91 -24.25
CA SER A 261 -16.10 -9.24 -25.00
C SER A 261 -17.36 -10.10 -25.11
N TYR A 262 -17.22 -11.43 -25.26
CA TYR A 262 -18.35 -12.36 -25.24
C TYR A 262 -18.97 -12.49 -23.85
N ALA A 263 -18.17 -12.51 -22.79
CA ALA A 263 -18.66 -12.55 -21.42
C ALA A 263 -19.43 -11.28 -21.05
N THR A 264 -18.96 -10.11 -21.50
CA THR A 264 -19.64 -8.82 -21.33
C THR A 264 -21.01 -8.83 -22.00
N ILE A 265 -21.11 -9.27 -23.27
CA ILE A 265 -22.40 -9.41 -23.97
C ILE A 265 -23.30 -10.42 -23.26
N ALA A 266 -22.76 -11.57 -22.83
CA ALA A 266 -23.52 -12.58 -22.11
C ALA A 266 -24.06 -12.09 -20.77
N SER A 267 -23.40 -11.12 -20.11
CA SER A 267 -23.87 -10.52 -18.87
C SER A 267 -24.91 -9.41 -19.05
N GLN A 268 -25.32 -9.06 -20.27
CA GLN A 268 -26.37 -8.05 -20.50
C GLN A 268 -27.67 -8.38 -19.74
N SER A 269 -28.03 -9.66 -19.66
CA SER A 269 -29.19 -10.14 -18.89
C SER A 269 -29.05 -9.97 -17.37
N ARG A 270 -27.84 -9.70 -16.88
CA ARG A 270 -27.50 -9.48 -15.47
C ARG A 270 -27.45 -8.01 -15.10
N CYS A 271 -27.85 -7.10 -15.99
CA CYS A 271 -27.93 -5.67 -15.70
C CYS A 271 -28.88 -5.41 -14.52
N PRO A 272 -28.44 -4.71 -13.46
CA PRO A 272 -29.29 -4.40 -12.31
C PRO A 272 -30.50 -3.54 -12.70
N PRO A 273 -31.65 -3.72 -12.03
CA PRO A 273 -32.83 -2.88 -12.26
C PRO A 273 -32.51 -1.41 -11.91
N GLY A 274 -32.86 -0.49 -12.82
CA GLY A 274 -32.63 0.95 -12.65
C GLY A 274 -31.31 1.48 -13.26
N VAL A 275 -30.43 0.61 -13.75
CA VAL A 275 -29.22 0.99 -14.49
C VAL A 275 -29.49 0.91 -15.99
N ASN A 276 -29.00 1.89 -16.75
CA ASN A 276 -29.09 1.85 -18.21
C ASN A 276 -28.21 0.70 -18.74
N VAL A 277 -28.79 -0.20 -19.54
CA VAL A 277 -28.09 -1.34 -20.12
C VAL A 277 -26.86 -0.90 -20.93
N HIS A 278 -26.92 0.21 -21.66
CA HIS A 278 -25.78 0.73 -22.41
C HIS A 278 -24.66 1.20 -21.50
N GLU A 279 -24.99 1.84 -20.38
CA GLU A 279 -24.03 2.28 -19.37
C GLU A 279 -23.38 1.08 -18.67
N PHE A 280 -24.19 0.09 -18.24
CA PHE A 280 -23.70 -1.16 -17.65
C PHE A 280 -22.73 -1.91 -18.57
N MET A 281 -23.07 -2.01 -19.86
CA MET A 281 -22.24 -2.66 -20.85
C MET A 281 -20.93 -1.89 -21.13
N ALA A 282 -20.98 -0.55 -21.16
CA ALA A 282 -19.81 0.28 -21.32
C ALA A 282 -18.85 0.14 -20.13
N TYR A 283 -19.38 0.09 -18.89
CA TYR A 283 -18.62 -0.19 -17.68
C TYR A 283 -17.86 -1.52 -17.77
N GLN A 284 -18.56 -2.60 -18.13
CA GLN A 284 -17.92 -3.92 -18.27
C GLN A 284 -16.87 -3.95 -19.39
N THR A 285 -17.12 -3.23 -20.49
CA THR A 285 -16.19 -3.19 -21.62
C THR A 285 -14.91 -2.42 -21.28
N LEU A 286 -14.98 -1.38 -20.45
CA LEU A 286 -13.81 -0.68 -19.93
C LEU A 286 -12.86 -1.58 -19.10
N PHE A 287 -13.40 -2.61 -18.46
CA PHE A 287 -12.61 -3.63 -17.76
C PHE A 287 -12.10 -4.76 -18.67
N SER A 288 -12.52 -4.79 -19.94
CA SER A 288 -12.18 -5.89 -20.85
C SER A 288 -10.78 -5.76 -21.45
N GLY A 289 -9.83 -6.56 -20.94
CA GLY A 289 -8.49 -6.70 -21.51
C GLY A 289 -7.58 -5.48 -21.39
N LYS A 290 -6.38 -5.68 -20.87
CA LYS A 290 -5.41 -4.60 -20.58
C LYS A 290 -4.99 -3.81 -21.85
N THR A 291 -4.90 -4.46 -23.02
CA THR A 291 -4.50 -3.85 -24.30
C THR A 291 -5.62 -3.13 -25.06
N ARG A 292 -6.89 -3.23 -24.64
CA ARG A 292 -8.02 -2.54 -25.31
C ARG A 292 -8.49 -1.29 -24.60
N ARG A 293 -7.89 -1.02 -23.43
CA ARG A 293 -8.30 0.04 -22.51
C ARG A 293 -8.35 1.42 -23.16
N TRP A 294 -7.25 1.87 -23.76
CA TRP A 294 -7.16 3.20 -24.36
C TRP A 294 -8.05 3.39 -25.60
N PRO A 295 -8.11 2.43 -26.53
CA PRO A 295 -9.14 2.43 -27.58
C PRO A 295 -10.56 2.51 -27.02
N GLN A 296 -10.89 1.77 -25.95
CA GLN A 296 -12.23 1.84 -25.35
C GLN A 296 -12.50 3.19 -24.70
N ILE A 297 -11.55 3.75 -23.95
CA ILE A 297 -11.67 5.10 -23.37
C ILE A 297 -11.92 6.12 -24.48
N LEU A 298 -11.18 6.04 -25.60
CA LEU A 298 -11.36 6.95 -26.74
C LEU A 298 -12.76 6.82 -27.35
N MET A 299 -13.24 5.59 -27.56
CA MET A 299 -14.59 5.37 -28.08
C MET A 299 -15.66 5.92 -27.14
N GLU A 300 -15.56 5.65 -25.83
CA GLU A 300 -16.54 6.14 -24.87
C GLU A 300 -16.51 7.67 -24.70
N LEU A 301 -15.35 8.31 -24.89
CA LEU A 301 -15.26 9.78 -24.93
C LEU A 301 -16.08 10.38 -26.09
N GLY A 302 -16.16 9.68 -27.22
CA GLY A 302 -16.97 10.08 -28.37
C GLY A 302 -18.41 9.55 -28.36
N ALA A 303 -18.74 8.64 -27.44
CA ALA A 303 -20.07 8.05 -27.31
C ALA A 303 -20.92 8.73 -26.21
N SER A 304 -22.21 8.40 -26.18
CA SER A 304 -23.16 8.82 -25.15
C SER A 304 -23.51 7.71 -24.15
N ASN A 305 -22.74 6.60 -24.13
CA ASN A 305 -23.06 5.46 -23.27
C ASN A 305 -22.67 5.69 -21.80
N LEU A 306 -21.57 6.42 -21.55
CA LEU A 306 -21.10 6.74 -20.20
C LEU A 306 -21.46 8.17 -19.83
N ASN A 307 -21.97 8.34 -18.61
CA ASN A 307 -22.17 9.65 -18.03
C ASN A 307 -20.89 10.11 -17.31
N PHE A 308 -20.08 10.94 -17.98
CA PHE A 308 -18.83 11.50 -17.44
C PHE A 308 -19.04 12.50 -16.29
N SER A 309 -20.28 12.94 -16.06
CA SER A 309 -20.64 13.86 -14.98
C SER A 309 -20.74 13.14 -13.63
N THR A 310 -20.78 11.81 -13.61
CA THR A 310 -20.89 11.03 -12.37
C THR A 310 -19.53 10.77 -11.73
N GLU A 311 -19.54 10.67 -10.40
CA GLU A 311 -18.40 10.31 -9.58
C GLU A 311 -17.83 8.94 -9.96
N ALA A 312 -18.70 7.94 -10.15
CA ALA A 312 -18.31 6.57 -10.47
C ALA A 312 -17.53 6.49 -11.80
N THR A 313 -17.99 7.19 -12.84
CA THR A 313 -17.29 7.22 -14.14
C THR A 313 -15.92 7.88 -14.01
N ALA A 314 -15.84 9.01 -13.32
CA ALA A 314 -14.57 9.74 -13.16
C ALA A 314 -13.55 8.92 -12.37
N LEU A 315 -13.96 8.28 -11.27
CA LEU A 315 -13.13 7.36 -10.50
C LEU A 315 -12.61 6.21 -11.35
N LEU A 316 -13.48 5.56 -12.09
CA LEU A 316 -13.11 4.43 -12.93
C LEU A 316 -12.10 4.83 -14.01
N LEU A 317 -12.37 5.91 -14.73
CA LEU A 317 -11.47 6.40 -15.76
C LEU A 317 -10.11 6.80 -15.19
N CYS A 318 -10.10 7.47 -14.04
CA CYS A 318 -8.85 7.82 -13.36
C CYS A 318 -8.08 6.56 -12.96
N HIS A 319 -8.75 5.56 -12.38
CA HIS A 319 -8.14 4.28 -12.00
C HIS A 319 -7.52 3.58 -13.23
N LEU A 320 -8.32 3.36 -14.27
CA LEU A 320 -7.90 2.67 -15.50
C LEU A 320 -6.78 3.41 -16.23
N ALA A 321 -6.88 4.74 -16.36
CA ALA A 321 -5.88 5.57 -17.02
C ALA A 321 -4.56 5.65 -16.22
N LEU A 322 -4.61 5.44 -14.90
CA LEU A 322 -3.43 5.48 -14.07
C LEU A 322 -2.75 4.12 -13.88
N GLN A 323 -3.49 3.02 -14.03
CA GLN A 323 -3.00 1.65 -13.78
C GLN A 323 -2.05 1.21 -14.90
N ILE A 324 -0.84 0.79 -14.52
CA ILE A 324 0.25 0.55 -15.46
C ILE A 324 0.09 -0.73 -16.30
N GLY A 325 -0.44 -1.81 -15.71
CA GLY A 325 -0.57 -3.12 -16.37
C GLY A 325 0.77 -3.76 -16.81
N PRO A 326 0.71 -4.93 -17.48
CA PRO A 326 1.89 -5.77 -17.76
C PRO A 326 2.77 -5.17 -18.85
N ALA A 327 4.07 -5.45 -18.80
CA ALA A 327 5.06 -4.97 -19.76
C ALA A 327 5.82 -6.14 -20.40
N PRO A 328 5.27 -6.79 -21.45
CA PRO A 328 5.86 -7.98 -22.06
C PRO A 328 7.22 -7.71 -22.72
N ASP A 329 7.38 -6.57 -23.41
CA ASP A 329 8.53 -6.30 -24.30
C ASP A 329 9.59 -5.32 -23.72
N ASP A 330 9.70 -5.23 -22.39
CA ASP A 330 10.58 -4.28 -21.67
C ASP A 330 10.41 -2.79 -22.04
N ASN A 331 9.30 -2.47 -22.71
CA ASN A 331 8.86 -1.10 -22.93
C ASN A 331 8.29 -0.55 -21.62
N HIS A 332 8.87 0.56 -21.14
CA HIS A 332 8.44 1.28 -19.93
C HIS A 332 6.96 1.71 -19.92
N LEU A 333 6.30 1.79 -21.08
CA LEU A 333 4.86 2.08 -21.18
C LEU A 333 3.98 0.85 -20.90
N GLY A 334 4.51 -0.35 -21.02
CA GLY A 334 3.74 -1.59 -20.92
C GLY A 334 2.66 -1.74 -22.00
N SER A 335 1.94 -2.87 -21.98
CA SER A 335 0.94 -3.23 -22.98
C SER A 335 -0.32 -2.36 -22.93
N VAL A 336 -0.57 -1.71 -21.79
CA VAL A 336 -1.67 -0.75 -21.63
C VAL A 336 -1.34 0.55 -22.34
N HIS A 337 -0.18 1.16 -22.08
CA HIS A 337 0.09 2.53 -22.53
C HIS A 337 0.89 2.63 -23.85
N THR A 338 1.14 1.52 -24.55
CA THR A 338 1.83 1.53 -25.86
C THR A 338 1.18 2.44 -26.90
N PHE A 339 -0.14 2.65 -26.84
CA PHE A 339 -0.88 3.53 -27.77
C PHE A 339 -0.42 4.99 -27.73
N PHE A 340 0.26 5.44 -26.67
CA PHE A 340 0.82 6.80 -26.63
C PHE A 340 2.02 7.00 -27.57
N ASN A 341 2.56 5.92 -28.17
CA ASN A 341 3.53 6.01 -29.26
C ASN A 341 2.87 6.27 -30.63
N ASP A 342 1.55 6.08 -30.76
CA ASP A 342 0.82 6.33 -32.01
C ASP A 342 0.31 7.79 -32.03
N GLU A 343 0.87 8.58 -32.95
CA GLU A 343 0.53 10.00 -33.10
C GLU A 343 -0.93 10.22 -33.54
N ILE A 344 -1.50 9.33 -34.36
CA ILE A 344 -2.88 9.43 -34.83
C ILE A 344 -3.83 9.16 -33.67
N PHE A 345 -3.56 8.11 -32.88
CA PHE A 345 -4.31 7.84 -31.65
C PHE A 345 -4.26 9.04 -30.70
N CYS A 346 -3.06 9.59 -30.46
CA CYS A 346 -2.86 10.74 -29.59
C CYS A 346 -3.63 11.98 -30.07
N ALA A 347 -3.63 12.26 -31.38
CA ALA A 347 -4.36 13.38 -31.97
C ALA A 347 -5.88 13.22 -31.81
N ASN A 348 -6.41 12.02 -32.06
CA ASN A 348 -7.83 11.71 -31.89
C ASN A 348 -8.27 11.83 -30.43
N LEU A 349 -7.46 11.33 -29.49
CA LEU A 349 -7.72 11.47 -28.06
C LEU A 349 -7.75 12.94 -27.64
N LEU A 350 -6.78 13.74 -28.10
CA LEU A 350 -6.74 15.16 -27.83
C LEU A 350 -7.97 15.90 -28.37
N GLN A 351 -8.41 15.55 -29.58
CA GLN A 351 -9.60 16.13 -30.18
C GLN A 351 -10.86 15.83 -29.35
N GLN A 352 -11.06 14.58 -28.95
CA GLN A 352 -12.22 14.19 -28.13
C GLN A 352 -12.21 14.88 -26.76
N LEU A 353 -11.04 15.00 -26.14
CA LEU A 353 -10.89 15.73 -24.87
C LEU A 353 -11.21 17.22 -25.04
N SER A 354 -10.75 17.87 -26.12
CA SER A 354 -11.07 19.28 -26.40
C SER A 354 -12.57 19.49 -26.63
N LEU A 355 -13.23 18.65 -27.43
CA LEU A 355 -14.67 18.75 -27.69
C LEU A 355 -15.48 18.62 -26.40
N ARG A 356 -15.09 17.67 -25.54
CA ARG A 356 -15.76 17.47 -24.25
C ARG A 356 -15.51 18.63 -23.28
N LEU A 357 -14.30 19.19 -23.26
CA LEU A 357 -14.01 20.41 -22.51
C LEU A 357 -14.89 21.57 -22.93
N ASP A 358 -15.05 21.78 -24.24
CA ASP A 358 -15.89 22.86 -24.78
C ASP A 358 -17.34 22.72 -24.32
N GLY A 359 -17.87 21.50 -24.32
CA GLY A 359 -19.23 21.17 -23.87
C GLY A 359 -19.49 21.43 -22.38
N ILE A 360 -18.46 21.38 -21.52
CA ILE A 360 -18.62 21.62 -20.08
C ILE A 360 -18.12 23.00 -19.63
N SER A 361 -17.48 23.77 -20.51
CA SER A 361 -16.69 24.96 -20.15
C SER A 361 -17.45 26.05 -19.37
N THR A 362 -18.78 26.12 -19.49
CA THR A 362 -19.64 27.09 -18.79
C THR A 362 -20.32 26.51 -17.54
N ASN A 363 -20.17 25.20 -17.27
CA ASN A 363 -20.85 24.52 -16.19
C ASN A 363 -19.85 24.07 -15.12
N TRP A 364 -19.63 24.92 -14.12
CA TRP A 364 -18.74 24.63 -12.98
C TRP A 364 -19.18 23.42 -12.13
N ARG A 365 -20.38 22.87 -12.33
CA ARG A 365 -20.84 21.63 -11.66
C ARG A 365 -20.20 20.38 -12.25
N GLU A 366 -19.62 20.45 -13.44
CA GLU A 366 -19.00 19.33 -14.16
C GLU A 366 -17.59 18.99 -13.63
N THR A 367 -17.44 18.89 -12.30
CA THR A 367 -16.15 18.64 -11.65
C THR A 367 -15.62 17.24 -11.97
N ASN A 368 -16.49 16.23 -12.03
CA ASN A 368 -16.14 14.85 -12.35
C ASN A 368 -15.67 14.68 -13.80
N CYS A 369 -16.36 15.35 -14.74
CA CYS A 369 -15.97 15.35 -16.14
C CYS A 369 -14.62 16.06 -16.33
N MET A 370 -14.45 17.23 -15.69
CA MET A 370 -13.19 17.98 -15.70
C MET A 370 -12.02 17.18 -15.11
N GLU A 371 -12.25 16.47 -14.00
CA GLU A 371 -11.27 15.59 -13.37
C GLU A 371 -10.80 14.47 -14.31
N SER A 372 -11.72 13.90 -15.09
CA SER A 372 -11.41 12.90 -16.11
C SER A 372 -10.58 13.51 -17.25
N ILE A 373 -10.98 14.68 -17.77
CA ILE A 373 -10.26 15.40 -18.83
C ILE A 373 -8.82 15.69 -18.38
N ILE A 374 -8.63 16.29 -17.21
CA ILE A 374 -7.29 16.63 -16.69
C ILE A 374 -6.44 15.37 -16.55
N THR A 375 -6.99 14.27 -16.01
CA THR A 375 -6.25 13.01 -15.85
C THR A 375 -5.76 12.47 -17.19
N LEU A 376 -6.64 12.43 -18.19
CA LEU A 376 -6.33 11.91 -19.51
C LEU A 376 -5.37 12.82 -20.27
N THR A 377 -5.51 14.15 -20.16
CA THR A 377 -4.60 15.10 -20.81
C THR A 377 -3.21 15.10 -20.16
N ILE A 378 -3.10 15.01 -18.83
CA ILE A 378 -1.81 14.82 -18.15
C ILE A 378 -1.15 13.51 -18.59
N ARG A 379 -1.93 12.43 -18.72
CA ARG A 379 -1.43 11.16 -19.26
C ARG A 379 -0.89 11.29 -20.67
N LEU A 380 -1.65 11.92 -21.55
CA LEU A 380 -1.22 12.21 -22.92
C LEU A 380 0.05 13.06 -22.96
N ASN A 381 0.17 14.07 -22.09
CA ASN A 381 1.36 14.91 -22.01
C ASN A 381 2.60 14.17 -21.50
N SER A 382 2.43 13.33 -20.48
CA SER A 382 3.53 12.61 -19.83
C SER A 382 4.06 11.43 -20.67
N LEU A 383 3.16 10.71 -21.34
CA LEU A 383 3.49 9.47 -22.06
C LEU A 383 3.59 9.65 -23.58
N GLY A 384 2.88 10.62 -24.16
CA GLY A 384 2.90 10.89 -25.60
C GLY A 384 4.22 11.50 -26.06
N THR A 385 4.78 10.97 -27.15
CA THR A 385 6.04 11.47 -27.74
C THR A 385 5.80 12.68 -28.65
N GLY A 386 4.81 12.62 -29.54
CA GLY A 386 4.46 13.69 -30.48
C GLY A 386 3.40 14.68 -30.00
N SER A 387 2.63 14.35 -28.97
CA SER A 387 1.47 15.14 -28.54
C SER A 387 1.72 16.08 -27.36
N LYS A 388 2.97 16.21 -26.89
CA LYS A 388 3.29 16.99 -25.67
C LYS A 388 2.84 18.43 -25.74
N ASN A 389 3.21 19.15 -26.81
CA ASN A 389 2.90 20.58 -26.95
C ASN A 389 1.39 20.82 -27.10
N ALA A 390 0.71 20.05 -27.94
CA ALA A 390 -0.74 20.12 -28.07
C ALA A 390 -1.44 19.79 -26.74
N SER A 391 -0.95 18.80 -25.99
CA SER A 391 -1.50 18.46 -24.67
C SER A 391 -1.29 19.58 -23.65
N LYS A 392 -0.16 20.30 -23.71
CA LYS A 392 0.08 21.50 -22.87
C LYS A 392 -0.92 22.61 -23.20
N GLN A 393 -1.13 22.88 -24.49
CA GLN A 393 -2.12 23.88 -24.94
C GLN A 393 -3.53 23.52 -24.47
N LEU A 394 -3.90 22.23 -24.49
CA LEU A 394 -5.17 21.78 -23.93
C LEU A 394 -5.22 21.99 -22.41
N LEU A 395 -4.14 21.70 -21.67
CA LEU A 395 -4.09 21.98 -20.22
C LEU A 395 -4.14 23.47 -19.90
N GLU A 396 -3.56 24.34 -20.73
CA GLU A 396 -3.70 25.80 -20.63
C GLU A 396 -5.16 26.22 -20.85
N LYS A 397 -5.84 25.65 -21.85
CA LYS A 397 -7.27 25.87 -22.07
C LYS A 397 -8.10 25.41 -20.86
N VAL A 398 -7.81 24.23 -20.30
CA VAL A 398 -8.45 23.73 -19.08
C VAL A 398 -8.20 24.66 -17.89
N ARG A 399 -6.97 25.17 -17.75
CA ARG A 399 -6.61 26.13 -16.70
C ARG A 399 -7.45 27.39 -16.80
N ASN A 400 -7.60 27.95 -18.00
CA ASN A 400 -8.41 29.14 -18.23
C ASN A 400 -9.89 28.91 -17.90
N VAL A 401 -10.45 27.76 -18.27
CA VAL A 401 -11.83 27.37 -17.94
C VAL A 401 -12.02 27.25 -16.42
N THR A 402 -11.17 26.49 -15.75
CA THR A 402 -11.25 26.30 -14.29
C THR A 402 -10.98 27.58 -13.51
N PHE A 403 -10.10 28.45 -14.02
CA PHE A 403 -9.86 29.78 -13.45
C PHE A 403 -11.07 30.71 -13.59
N LYS A 404 -11.76 30.65 -14.74
CA LYS A 404 -13.04 31.35 -14.93
C LYS A 404 -14.09 30.85 -13.93
N TRP A 405 -14.19 29.53 -13.71
CA TRP A 405 -15.09 28.96 -12.69
C TRP A 405 -14.77 29.49 -11.30
N ILE A 406 -13.50 29.58 -10.92
CA ILE A 406 -13.08 30.17 -9.63
C ILE A 406 -13.59 31.60 -9.49
N THR A 407 -13.50 32.40 -10.56
CA THR A 407 -13.91 33.80 -10.56
C THR A 407 -15.44 33.92 -10.40
N GLU A 408 -16.20 33.15 -11.17
CA GLU A 408 -17.67 33.09 -11.11
C GLU A 408 -18.15 32.60 -9.73
N LEU A 409 -17.57 31.50 -9.23
CA LEU A 409 -17.91 30.95 -7.92
C LEU A 409 -17.59 31.90 -6.78
N ARG A 410 -16.48 32.65 -6.87
CA ARG A 410 -16.13 33.67 -5.87
C ARG A 410 -17.17 34.78 -5.80
N SER A 411 -17.68 35.26 -6.95
CA SER A 411 -18.77 36.23 -6.97
C SER A 411 -20.09 35.66 -6.42
N GLU A 412 -20.43 34.42 -6.76
CA GLU A 412 -21.64 33.76 -6.28
C GLU A 412 -21.61 33.50 -4.77
N VAL A 413 -20.46 33.08 -4.21
CA VAL A 413 -20.28 32.91 -2.76
C VAL A 413 -20.48 34.25 -2.03
N ARG A 414 -19.96 35.36 -2.56
CA ARG A 414 -20.16 36.70 -1.97
C ARG A 414 -21.61 37.17 -2.05
N ALA A 415 -22.35 36.77 -3.07
CA ALA A 415 -23.76 37.10 -3.26
C ALA A 415 -24.72 36.17 -2.51
N ALA A 416 -24.24 35.03 -1.99
CA ALA A 416 -25.08 34.02 -1.36
C ALA A 416 -25.71 34.54 -0.06
N THR A 417 -27.04 34.42 0.04
CA THR A 417 -27.82 34.84 1.21
C THR A 417 -28.11 33.71 2.19
N SER A 418 -27.98 32.45 1.75
CA SER A 418 -28.25 31.26 2.57
C SER A 418 -26.97 30.51 2.91
N LEU A 419 -26.90 29.99 4.14
CA LEU A 419 -25.77 29.18 4.61
C LEU A 419 -25.57 27.92 3.75
N GLN A 420 -26.65 27.20 3.43
CA GLN A 420 -26.57 25.96 2.64
C GLN A 420 -26.07 26.23 1.20
N THR A 421 -26.54 27.31 0.58
CA THR A 421 -26.09 27.73 -0.75
C THR A 421 -24.62 28.11 -0.72
N SER A 422 -24.19 28.86 0.30
CA SER A 422 -22.79 29.24 0.50
C SER A 422 -21.89 28.02 0.68
N LEU A 423 -22.30 27.01 1.47
CA LEU A 423 -21.54 25.78 1.68
C LEU A 423 -21.38 24.95 0.40
N ASN A 424 -22.47 24.81 -0.38
CA ASN A 424 -22.44 24.12 -1.66
C ASN A 424 -21.51 24.83 -2.65
N LEU A 425 -21.65 26.15 -2.81
CA LEU A 425 -20.78 26.96 -3.68
C LEU A 425 -19.32 26.91 -3.24
N SER A 426 -19.05 26.91 -1.93
CA SER A 426 -17.69 26.75 -1.37
C SER A 426 -17.08 25.41 -1.75
N THR A 427 -17.88 24.33 -1.74
CA THR A 427 -17.45 23.00 -2.17
C THR A 427 -17.06 22.98 -3.65
N TYR A 428 -17.83 23.65 -4.51
CA TYR A 428 -17.49 23.80 -5.93
C TYR A 428 -16.27 24.71 -6.15
N ALA A 429 -16.11 25.77 -5.35
CA ALA A 429 -14.95 26.64 -5.39
C ALA A 429 -13.67 25.89 -5.00
N LEU A 430 -13.75 25.01 -4.00
CA LEU A 430 -12.66 24.10 -3.62
C LEU A 430 -12.32 23.13 -4.77
N TRP A 431 -13.31 22.51 -5.41
CA TRP A 431 -13.09 21.66 -6.58
C TRP A 431 -12.43 22.43 -7.74
N ALA A 432 -12.98 23.58 -8.12
CA ALA A 432 -12.44 24.39 -9.20
C ALA A 432 -10.98 24.80 -8.93
N ALA A 433 -10.66 25.18 -7.70
CA ALA A 433 -9.30 25.50 -7.27
C ALA A 433 -8.34 24.30 -7.39
N LEU A 434 -8.75 23.13 -6.90
CA LEU A 434 -7.93 21.89 -6.98
C LEU A 434 -7.72 21.44 -8.43
N LEU A 435 -8.76 21.50 -9.26
CA LEU A 435 -8.70 21.17 -10.69
C LEU A 435 -7.78 22.14 -11.43
N CYS A 436 -7.90 23.45 -11.14
CA CYS A 436 -7.04 24.49 -11.72
C CYS A 436 -5.56 24.26 -11.37
N ARG A 437 -5.25 24.04 -10.08
CA ARG A 437 -3.89 23.74 -9.60
C ARG A 437 -3.32 22.47 -10.24
N ARG A 438 -4.16 21.45 -10.47
CA ARG A 438 -3.74 20.21 -11.11
C ARG A 438 -3.25 20.38 -12.55
N THR A 439 -3.67 21.44 -13.25
CA THR A 439 -3.18 21.74 -14.63
C THR A 439 -1.70 22.08 -14.71
N PHE A 440 -1.05 22.33 -13.57
CA PHE A 440 0.38 22.60 -13.48
C PHE A 440 1.24 21.34 -13.32
N ASP A 441 0.66 20.14 -13.26
CA ASP A 441 1.40 18.87 -13.16
C ASP A 441 2.55 18.75 -14.21
N PRO A 442 2.37 19.12 -15.50
CA PRO A 442 3.47 19.09 -16.48
C PRO A 442 4.67 19.97 -16.13
N CYS A 443 4.50 20.99 -15.29
CA CYS A 443 5.58 21.89 -14.89
C CYS A 443 6.61 21.19 -14.00
N LEU A 444 6.29 20.04 -13.39
CA LEU A 444 7.22 19.24 -12.58
C LEU A 444 8.47 18.77 -13.35
N ASP A 445 8.39 18.69 -14.68
CA ASP A 445 9.50 18.26 -15.53
C ASP A 445 10.39 19.39 -16.03
N PHE A 446 10.05 20.66 -15.74
CA PHE A 446 10.77 21.83 -16.25
C PHE A 446 11.41 22.66 -15.12
N ASN A 447 12.64 23.14 -15.35
CA ASN A 447 13.36 24.02 -14.42
C ASN A 447 13.12 25.53 -14.72
N HIS A 448 12.12 25.84 -15.53
CA HIS A 448 11.77 27.21 -15.90
C HIS A 448 10.70 27.76 -14.96
N SER A 449 10.80 29.06 -14.68
CA SER A 449 9.80 29.78 -13.90
C SER A 449 8.46 29.82 -14.65
N LEU A 450 7.36 29.86 -13.92
CA LEU A 450 6.04 30.09 -14.50
C LEU A 450 6.01 31.46 -15.15
N ASP A 451 5.29 31.57 -16.28
CA ASP A 451 4.96 32.86 -16.85
C ASP A 451 4.07 33.67 -15.90
N PRO A 452 4.02 35.00 -16.06
CA PRO A 452 3.31 35.87 -15.12
C PRO A 452 1.82 35.55 -14.95
N GLU A 453 1.12 35.17 -16.02
CA GLU A 453 -0.31 34.88 -16.00
C GLU A 453 -0.59 33.54 -15.31
N ALA A 454 0.20 32.51 -15.62
CA ALA A 454 0.12 31.21 -14.97
C ALA A 454 0.47 31.30 -13.47
N LEU A 455 1.44 32.14 -13.08
CA LEU A 455 1.76 32.38 -11.68
C LEU A 455 0.60 33.08 -10.94
N GLN A 456 -0.02 34.10 -11.55
CA GLN A 456 -1.20 34.75 -10.97
C GLN A 456 -2.33 33.74 -10.77
N CYS A 457 -2.63 32.94 -11.79
CA CYS A 457 -3.64 31.89 -11.75
C CYS A 457 -3.36 30.87 -10.63
N TYR A 458 -2.10 30.47 -10.45
CA TYR A 458 -1.68 29.60 -9.36
C TYR A 458 -1.95 30.24 -7.99
N ILE A 459 -1.56 31.50 -7.78
CA ILE A 459 -1.73 32.19 -6.48
C ILE A 459 -3.21 32.31 -6.15
N GLU A 460 -4.04 32.77 -7.09
CA GLU A 460 -5.48 32.95 -6.87
C GLU A 460 -6.21 31.62 -6.62
N SER A 461 -5.85 30.55 -7.34
CA SER A 461 -6.41 29.22 -7.09
C SER A 461 -5.94 28.66 -5.74
N SER A 462 -4.71 28.92 -5.33
CA SER A 462 -4.19 28.55 -4.01
C SER A 462 -4.96 29.20 -2.87
N ILE A 463 -5.21 30.51 -2.97
CA ILE A 463 -5.96 31.25 -1.95
C ILE A 463 -7.41 30.76 -1.93
N THR A 464 -8.03 30.58 -3.10
CA THR A 464 -9.40 30.05 -3.21
C THR A 464 -9.53 28.68 -2.56
N MET A 465 -8.57 27.77 -2.79
CA MET A 465 -8.54 26.45 -2.13
C MET A 465 -8.52 26.62 -0.60
N GLN A 466 -7.63 27.46 -0.08
CA GLN A 466 -7.44 27.65 1.35
C GLN A 466 -8.61 28.36 2.05
N ASP A 467 -9.31 29.25 1.34
CA ASP A 467 -10.51 29.90 1.85
C ASP A 467 -11.67 28.91 1.99
N ASN A 468 -11.75 27.94 1.07
CA ASN A 468 -12.87 26.98 0.99
C ASN A 468 -12.59 25.62 1.63
N ILE A 469 -11.35 25.32 2.06
CA ILE A 469 -11.07 24.11 2.82
C ILE A 469 -11.71 24.21 4.22
N ALA A 470 -12.47 23.19 4.60
CA ALA A 470 -13.07 23.10 5.92
C ALA A 470 -11.99 23.09 7.01
N SER A 471 -12.33 23.58 8.21
CA SER A 471 -11.43 23.58 9.37
C SER A 471 -10.95 22.16 9.75
N ASP A 472 -11.74 21.15 9.40
CA ASP A 472 -11.40 19.74 9.53
C ASP A 472 -11.36 19.07 8.15
N ALA A 473 -10.19 18.63 7.71
CA ALA A 473 -10.03 17.93 6.43
C ALA A 473 -10.69 16.52 6.44
N THR A 474 -10.98 15.96 7.61
CA THR A 474 -11.60 14.63 7.73
C THR A 474 -13.10 14.66 7.45
N SER A 475 -13.75 15.81 7.60
CA SER A 475 -15.18 16.01 7.30
C SER A 475 -15.48 16.19 5.80
N LEU A 476 -14.46 16.30 4.97
CA LEU A 476 -14.62 16.42 3.52
C LEU A 476 -15.03 15.07 2.89
N PRO A 477 -15.85 15.10 1.81
CA PRO A 477 -16.11 13.92 1.00
C PRO A 477 -14.82 13.20 0.58
N ILE A 478 -14.85 11.87 0.53
CA ILE A 478 -13.67 11.02 0.32
C ILE A 478 -12.86 11.41 -0.93
N LEU A 479 -13.54 11.83 -2.01
CA LEU A 479 -12.88 12.27 -3.25
C LEU A 479 -12.16 13.59 -3.13
N LEU A 480 -12.72 14.54 -2.39
CA LEU A 480 -12.06 15.80 -2.12
C LEU A 480 -10.80 15.55 -1.28
N ARG A 481 -10.86 14.61 -0.34
CA ARG A 481 -9.68 14.17 0.43
C ARG A 481 -8.61 13.55 -0.47
N PHE A 482 -8.97 12.67 -1.40
CA PHE A 482 -8.01 12.12 -2.37
C PHE A 482 -7.42 13.19 -3.29
N SER A 483 -8.25 14.13 -3.73
CA SER A 483 -7.81 15.26 -4.56
C SER A 483 -6.83 16.18 -3.82
N LEU A 484 -7.09 16.47 -2.54
CA LEU A 484 -6.17 17.22 -1.67
C LEU A 484 -4.85 16.49 -1.46
N VAL A 485 -4.87 15.20 -1.14
CA VAL A 485 -3.63 14.41 -0.97
C VAL A 485 -2.78 14.41 -2.24
N ARG A 486 -3.43 14.33 -3.40
CA ARG A 486 -2.75 14.41 -4.70
C ARG A 486 -2.17 15.80 -4.95
N ASP A 487 -2.94 16.86 -4.68
CA ASP A 487 -2.48 18.25 -4.82
C ASP A 487 -1.26 18.53 -3.94
N VAL A 488 -1.31 18.18 -2.66
CA VAL A 488 -0.19 18.35 -1.72
C VAL A 488 1.09 17.69 -2.24
N LYS A 489 0.99 16.46 -2.78
CA LYS A 489 2.14 15.75 -3.37
C LYS A 489 2.71 16.47 -4.59
N MET A 490 1.83 16.91 -5.50
CA MET A 490 2.21 17.61 -6.73
C MET A 490 2.88 18.95 -6.41
N ILE A 491 2.27 19.76 -5.56
CA ILE A 491 2.73 21.11 -5.21
C ILE A 491 4.01 21.07 -4.39
N TYR A 492 4.16 20.09 -3.50
CA TYR A 492 5.44 19.85 -2.85
C TYR A 492 6.54 19.58 -3.88
N GLY A 493 6.27 18.82 -4.95
CA GLY A 493 7.20 18.64 -6.07
C GLY A 493 7.57 19.95 -6.77
N MET A 494 6.64 20.89 -6.89
CA MET A 494 6.84 22.20 -7.53
C MET A 494 7.46 23.28 -6.64
N ARG A 495 7.67 23.03 -5.34
CA ARG A 495 8.00 24.06 -4.34
C ARG A 495 9.15 25.01 -4.73
N TYR A 496 10.23 24.49 -5.31
CA TYR A 496 11.36 25.32 -5.73
C TYR A 496 11.05 26.15 -6.99
N LEU A 497 10.30 25.58 -7.92
CA LEU A 497 9.83 26.28 -9.12
C LEU A 497 8.91 27.44 -8.73
N LEU A 498 7.98 27.22 -7.80
CA LEU A 498 7.07 28.27 -7.31
C LEU A 498 7.82 29.38 -6.58
N ARG A 499 8.78 29.02 -5.71
CA ARG A 499 9.66 29.98 -5.02
C ARG A 499 10.42 30.85 -6.02
N LYS A 500 11.04 30.24 -7.03
CA LYS A 500 11.74 30.97 -8.10
C LYS A 500 10.80 31.86 -8.90
N SER A 501 9.63 31.36 -9.28
CA SER A 501 8.65 32.11 -10.08
C SER A 501 8.15 33.37 -9.36
N LEU A 502 7.94 33.31 -8.05
CA LEU A 502 7.56 34.46 -7.23
C LEU A 502 8.65 35.54 -7.18
N LEU A 503 9.92 35.14 -7.12
CA LEU A 503 11.05 36.06 -7.13
C LEU A 503 11.24 36.72 -8.51
N ASP A 504 11.05 35.95 -9.57
CA ASP A 504 11.21 36.43 -10.95
C ASP A 504 10.05 37.34 -11.39
N ASN A 505 8.83 37.10 -10.88
CA ASN A 505 7.60 37.78 -11.31
C ASN A 505 6.76 38.32 -10.13
N PRO A 506 7.29 39.26 -9.32
CA PRO A 506 6.59 39.78 -8.13
C PRO A 506 5.28 40.52 -8.47
N GLN A 507 5.14 41.03 -9.70
CA GLN A 507 3.93 41.72 -10.15
C GLN A 507 2.71 40.78 -10.25
N SER A 508 2.92 39.50 -10.60
CA SER A 508 1.84 38.51 -10.64
C SER A 508 1.18 38.30 -9.27
N PHE A 509 1.97 38.39 -8.20
CA PHE A 509 1.45 38.34 -6.84
C PHE A 509 0.53 39.52 -6.56
N MET A 510 0.91 40.73 -6.98
CA MET A 510 0.08 41.93 -6.79
C MET A 510 -1.25 41.85 -7.51
N TYR A 511 -1.23 41.39 -8.76
CA TYR A 511 -2.47 41.19 -9.52
C TYR A 511 -3.38 40.19 -8.81
N ALA A 512 -2.83 39.08 -8.32
CA ALA A 512 -3.60 38.09 -7.57
C ALA A 512 -4.20 38.67 -6.27
N ILE A 513 -3.42 39.44 -5.50
CA ILE A 513 -3.92 40.06 -4.25
C ILE A 513 -5.03 41.05 -4.54
N LYS A 514 -4.90 41.88 -5.58
CA LYS A 514 -5.93 42.83 -5.98
C LYS A 514 -7.26 42.13 -6.33
N THR A 515 -7.19 40.96 -6.99
CA THR A 515 -8.40 40.20 -7.35
C THR A 515 -9.07 39.57 -6.13
N VAL A 516 -8.28 39.04 -5.19
CA VAL A 516 -8.80 38.34 -4.01
C VAL A 516 -9.28 39.33 -2.94
N TRP A 517 -8.57 40.43 -2.75
CA TRP A 517 -8.83 41.45 -1.74
C TRP A 517 -9.04 42.85 -2.36
N PRO A 518 -10.25 43.13 -2.88
CA PRO A 518 -10.54 44.34 -3.66
C PRO A 518 -10.65 45.64 -2.84
N ASP A 519 -10.83 45.56 -1.51
CA ASP A 519 -10.98 46.73 -0.62
C ASP A 519 -9.69 47.55 -0.43
N VAL A 520 -8.58 47.12 -1.04
CA VAL A 520 -7.33 47.87 -1.00
C VAL A 520 -7.24 48.77 -2.23
N GLU A 521 -7.75 49.99 -2.10
CA GLU A 521 -7.60 51.02 -3.12
C GLU A 521 -6.10 51.22 -3.48
N ASP A 522 -5.85 51.31 -4.78
CA ASP A 522 -4.56 51.71 -5.38
C ASP A 522 -3.36 50.75 -5.18
N LEU A 523 -3.60 49.43 -5.08
CA LEU A 523 -2.52 48.42 -4.96
C LEU A 523 -1.46 48.50 -6.07
N ALA A 524 -1.87 48.87 -7.29
CA ALA A 524 -1.02 48.86 -8.48
C ALA A 524 -0.01 50.03 -8.53
N SER A 525 -0.21 51.08 -7.75
CA SER A 525 0.70 52.25 -7.67
C SER A 525 1.64 52.21 -6.47
N LYS A 526 1.44 51.26 -5.53
CA LYS A 526 2.26 51.11 -4.32
C LYS A 526 3.56 50.36 -4.59
N LYS A 527 4.68 50.90 -4.10
CA LYS A 527 5.97 50.20 -4.09
C LYS A 527 5.96 49.08 -3.05
N LEU A 528 6.54 47.95 -3.42
CA LEU A 528 6.70 46.78 -2.56
C LEU A 528 8.13 46.70 -2.08
N SER A 529 8.30 46.24 -0.84
CA SER A 529 9.59 45.71 -0.42
C SER A 529 9.98 44.50 -1.29
N PRO A 530 11.26 44.14 -1.34
CA PRO A 530 11.68 42.85 -1.87
C PRO A 530 10.92 41.70 -1.20
N PHE A 531 10.65 40.64 -1.95
CA PHE A 531 10.04 39.43 -1.42
C PHE A 531 11.06 38.72 -0.53
N LEU A 532 10.73 38.56 0.75
CA LEU A 532 11.60 37.92 1.72
C LEU A 532 10.96 36.60 2.17
N PHE A 533 11.61 35.49 1.84
CA PHE A 533 11.22 34.19 2.38
C PHE A 533 11.71 34.08 3.83
N LEU A 534 10.86 33.55 4.71
CA LEU A 534 11.23 33.32 6.10
C LEU A 534 12.26 32.18 6.22
N GLU A 535 12.92 32.05 7.37
CA GLU A 535 13.93 31.01 7.61
C GLU A 535 13.37 29.80 8.38
N GLY A 536 14.11 28.69 8.34
CA GLY A 536 13.82 27.48 9.11
C GLY A 536 12.48 26.82 8.75
N ILE A 537 11.67 26.52 9.76
CA ILE A 537 10.36 25.85 9.60
C ILE A 537 9.34 26.66 8.79
N HIS A 538 9.61 27.95 8.54
CA HIS A 538 8.74 28.85 7.80
C HIS A 538 9.25 29.16 6.38
N GLU A 539 10.21 28.40 5.85
CA GLU A 539 10.85 28.65 4.54
C GLU A 539 9.93 28.77 3.31
N TRP A 540 8.66 28.38 3.45
CA TRP A 540 7.63 28.45 2.41
C TRP A 540 6.65 29.63 2.58
N TRP A 541 6.87 30.47 3.58
CA TRP A 541 6.21 31.76 3.74
C TRP A 541 7.04 32.84 3.07
N VAL A 542 6.37 33.69 2.30
CA VAL A 542 6.95 34.90 1.75
C VAL A 542 6.27 36.12 2.35
N GLY A 543 7.08 37.03 2.89
CA GLY A 543 6.65 38.31 3.43
C GLY A 543 6.92 39.43 2.43
N VAL A 544 5.95 40.30 2.25
CA VAL A 544 6.09 41.54 1.49
C VAL A 544 5.41 42.68 2.24
N THR A 545 6.09 43.81 2.34
CA THR A 545 5.54 45.02 2.98
C THR A 545 5.14 46.00 1.90
N MET A 546 3.89 46.44 1.99
CA MET A 546 3.36 47.52 1.18
C MET A 546 3.73 48.86 1.82
N GLU A 547 4.34 49.75 1.05
CA GLU A 547 4.66 51.09 1.54
C GLU A 547 3.38 51.88 1.89
N ALA A 548 3.49 52.72 2.92
CA ALA A 548 2.43 53.62 3.33
C ALA A 548 2.14 54.67 2.25
N THR A 549 0.88 55.08 2.11
CA THR A 549 0.51 56.26 1.31
C THR A 549 0.04 57.41 2.22
N LEU A 550 -0.26 58.58 1.66
CA LEU A 550 -0.86 59.71 2.39
C LEU A 550 -2.15 59.33 3.15
N HIS A 551 -2.80 58.23 2.77
CA HIS A 551 -4.08 57.79 3.31
C HIS A 551 -4.08 56.36 3.87
N THR A 552 -2.98 55.59 3.76
CA THR A 552 -2.92 54.19 4.24
C THR A 552 -1.64 53.88 5.00
N LEU A 553 -1.78 53.15 6.11
CA LEU A 553 -0.66 52.63 6.91
C LEU A 553 0.11 51.54 6.13
N PRO A 554 1.41 51.33 6.42
CA PRO A 554 2.15 50.22 5.85
C PRO A 554 1.54 48.89 6.34
N GLN A 555 1.39 47.94 5.44
CA GLN A 555 0.81 46.62 5.72
C GLN A 555 1.76 45.52 5.30
N THR A 556 1.94 44.51 6.15
CA THR A 556 2.77 43.35 5.83
C THR A 556 1.91 42.16 5.45
N ILE A 557 2.06 41.70 4.21
CA ILE A 557 1.36 40.52 3.68
C ILE A 557 2.30 39.33 3.77
N HIS A 558 1.83 38.26 4.39
CA HIS A 558 2.49 36.95 4.37
C HIS A 558 1.67 35.98 3.53
N PHE A 559 2.32 35.30 2.59
CA PHE A 559 1.71 34.29 1.74
C PHE A 559 2.45 32.96 1.87
N HIS A 560 1.72 31.88 2.15
CA HIS A 560 2.28 30.54 2.15
C HIS A 560 2.21 29.93 0.75
N VAL A 561 3.36 29.76 0.11
CA VAL A 561 3.45 29.40 -1.32
C VAL A 561 2.79 28.06 -1.68
N LEU A 562 2.87 27.07 -0.79
CA LEU A 562 2.32 25.73 -1.03
C LEU A 562 0.83 25.63 -0.68
N ASN A 563 0.45 26.15 0.50
CA ASN A 563 -0.87 25.99 1.07
C ASN A 563 -1.85 27.10 0.69
N GLY A 564 -1.38 28.22 0.14
CA GLY A 564 -2.23 29.35 -0.25
C GLY A 564 -2.73 30.21 0.91
N HIS A 565 -2.19 30.06 2.12
CA HIS A 565 -2.57 30.93 3.24
C HIS A 565 -2.14 32.36 2.98
N ILE A 566 -3.02 33.30 3.28
CA ILE A 566 -2.73 34.73 3.23
C ILE A 566 -3.01 35.38 4.58
N LEU A 567 -2.03 36.12 5.07
CA LEU A 567 -2.12 36.88 6.31
C LEU A 567 -1.77 38.35 6.04
N VAL A 568 -2.53 39.27 6.62
CA VAL A 568 -2.26 40.71 6.64
C VAL A 568 -2.00 41.10 8.08
N ASP A 569 -0.82 41.65 8.34
CA ASP A 569 -0.35 42.00 9.70
C ASP A 569 -0.52 40.84 10.69
N GLY A 570 -0.23 39.63 10.21
CA GLY A 570 -0.33 38.38 10.98
C GLY A 570 -1.75 37.82 11.16
N LYS A 571 -2.76 38.39 10.52
CA LYS A 571 -4.16 37.95 10.63
C LYS A 571 -4.70 37.40 9.31
N PRO A 572 -5.51 36.33 9.32
CA PRO A 572 -6.11 35.79 8.10
C PRO A 572 -7.12 36.78 7.49
N ILE A 573 -7.18 36.82 6.16
CA ILE A 573 -8.20 37.57 5.41
C ILE A 573 -9.47 36.73 5.35
N GLY A 574 -10.64 37.33 5.57
CA GLY A 574 -11.95 36.71 5.33
C GLY A 574 -12.40 35.63 6.34
N LYS A 575 -11.50 35.03 7.13
CA LYS A 575 -11.86 34.11 8.23
C LYS A 575 -11.72 34.82 9.58
N LEU A 576 -12.80 34.79 10.39
CA LEU A 576 -12.74 35.22 11.79
C LEU A 576 -11.60 34.47 12.49
N PRO A 577 -10.69 35.17 13.20
CA PRO A 577 -9.58 34.55 13.91
C PRO A 577 -10.04 33.35 14.75
N ALA A 578 -9.24 32.28 14.84
CA ALA A 578 -9.60 31.02 15.51
C ALA A 578 -10.20 31.20 16.92
N ARG A 579 -9.76 32.22 17.66
CA ARG A 579 -10.27 32.61 18.99
C ARG A 579 -11.76 33.00 19.02
N TYR A 580 -12.33 33.39 17.89
CA TYR A 580 -13.75 33.73 17.75
C TYR A 580 -14.55 32.55 17.18
N THR A 581 -13.99 31.80 16.22
CA THR A 581 -14.65 30.61 15.65
C THR A 581 -14.74 29.41 16.62
N THR A 582 -13.89 29.37 17.65
CA THR A 582 -13.95 28.38 18.75
C THR A 582 -14.61 28.90 20.03
N HIS A 583 -15.18 30.12 20.00
CA HIS A 583 -15.80 30.71 21.17
C HIS A 583 -17.15 30.04 21.45
N ILE A 584 -17.37 29.60 22.68
CA ILE A 584 -18.54 28.79 23.09
C ILE A 584 -19.88 29.43 22.72
N ILE A 585 -19.95 30.77 22.81
CA ILE A 585 -21.14 31.55 22.44
C ILE A 585 -21.45 31.47 20.94
N LEU A 586 -20.43 31.47 20.08
CA LEU A 586 -20.64 31.40 18.62
C LEU A 586 -20.94 29.97 18.15
N THR A 587 -20.50 28.97 18.91
CA THR A 587 -20.86 27.56 18.69
C THR A 587 -22.31 27.28 19.14
N GLU A 588 -22.80 27.87 20.23
CA GLU A 588 -24.21 27.74 20.63
C GLU A 588 -25.19 28.53 19.75
N LEU A 589 -24.76 29.64 19.13
CA LEU A 589 -25.66 30.50 18.35
C LEU A 589 -25.82 30.12 16.88
N PHE A 590 -24.84 29.42 16.29
CA PHE A 590 -24.77 29.22 14.83
C PHE A 590 -24.55 27.77 14.38
N TRP A 591 -24.52 26.80 15.30
CA TRP A 591 -24.41 25.36 15.00
C TRP A 591 -25.59 24.57 15.58
#